data_AF-A0A5S4FF33-F1
#
_entry.id   AF-A0A5S4FF33-F1
#
_cell.length_a   1.000
_cell.length_b   1.000
_cell.length_c   1.000
_cell.angle_alpha   90.00
_cell.angle_beta   90.00
_cell.angle_gamma   90.00
#
_symmetry.space_group_name_H-M   'P 1'
#
loop_
_entity.id
_entity.type
_entity.pdbx_description
1 polymer ?
#
loop_
_entity_poly.entity_id
_entity_poly.type
_entity_poly.pdbx_seq_one_letter_code
_entity_poly.pdbx_strand_id
1 'polypeptide(L)'
;MAEAVAVPAAAQLAVTPILVLMSGQITPVALIANLLVAPAVAPATLLGFGAALVAPISPDVARLLVIPAGYAVGWIIMVAGWAVNLPFATVPWPSGLAGVGLLALTLAIAIPILRRRAWRTIALTAAGAALVAVLVVRPIAAPWPPRGWLMVMCDVGQGDGLILAAGPGRGVVVDTGPDPVVMDRCLRRVGVDDVPLLILTHPHADHVDGLPGVLRNRRVGAVVVSPQRTGARSGAWISAALARRRIPEGTAAPGTRWRFGPSEVAVLAPDPAQADMNGQGEGSMINNASVVLHVRWRAGSALLGGDLETEAQDALLHRLAVQADILKTPHHGSNRQSPAFLASLGARAALISVGADNGYGHPAMSTLALLRRLGATVYRTDQAGDLAVVEREGRLAVVSFGP
;
A
#
# COMPACT_ATOMS: atom_id res chain seq x y z
N MET A 1 29.80 -3.23 -27.19
CA MET A 1 28.82 -2.39 -26.46
C MET A 1 27.92 -1.57 -27.38
N ALA A 2 28.44 -0.94 -28.46
CA ALA A 2 27.62 -0.16 -29.38
C ALA A 2 26.49 -0.98 -30.07
N GLU A 3 26.78 -2.20 -30.53
CA GLU A 3 25.78 -3.07 -31.18
C GLU A 3 24.65 -3.50 -30.24
N ALA A 4 24.98 -3.82 -28.98
CA ALA A 4 24.00 -4.25 -27.98
C ALA A 4 22.92 -3.17 -27.71
N VAL A 5 23.26 -1.89 -27.86
CA VAL A 5 22.32 -0.76 -27.71
C VAL A 5 21.67 -0.40 -29.05
N ALA A 6 22.39 -0.53 -30.16
CA ALA A 6 21.90 -0.16 -31.48
C ALA A 6 20.68 -1.00 -31.92
N VAL A 7 20.70 -2.30 -31.66
CA VAL A 7 19.59 -3.21 -32.00
C VAL A 7 18.28 -2.82 -31.30
N PRO A 8 18.21 -2.72 -29.96
CA PRO A 8 16.97 -2.31 -29.28
C PRO A 8 16.59 -0.85 -29.57
N ALA A 9 17.56 0.05 -29.84
CA ALA A 9 17.25 1.42 -30.24
C ALA A 9 16.60 1.48 -31.63
N ALA A 10 17.10 0.71 -32.60
CA ALA A 10 16.50 0.63 -33.93
C ALA A 10 15.09 0.01 -33.87
N ALA A 11 14.92 -1.07 -33.10
CA ALA A 11 13.60 -1.67 -32.88
C ALA A 11 12.63 -0.68 -32.23
N GLN A 12 13.06 0.06 -31.20
CA GLN A 12 12.25 1.07 -30.54
C GLN A 12 11.86 2.18 -31.53
N LEU A 13 12.79 2.71 -32.33
CA LEU A 13 12.51 3.75 -33.32
C LEU A 13 11.50 3.27 -34.38
N ALA A 14 11.58 2.00 -34.80
CA ALA A 14 10.65 1.44 -35.77
C ALA A 14 9.24 1.25 -35.19
N VAL A 15 9.12 0.86 -33.92
CA VAL A 15 7.84 0.51 -33.28
C VAL A 15 7.15 1.72 -32.63
N THR A 16 7.89 2.73 -32.18
CA THR A 16 7.33 3.90 -31.48
C THR A 16 6.23 4.64 -32.26
N PRO A 17 6.30 4.84 -33.58
CA PRO A 17 5.20 5.46 -34.34
C PRO A 17 3.88 4.69 -34.23
N ILE A 18 3.94 3.36 -34.24
CA ILE A 18 2.76 2.48 -34.11
C ILE A 18 2.19 2.59 -32.68
N LEU A 19 3.06 2.58 -31.66
CA LEU A 19 2.64 2.75 -30.27
C LEU A 19 1.98 4.12 -30.06
N VAL A 20 2.56 5.19 -30.60
CA VAL A 20 1.98 6.54 -30.51
C VAL A 20 0.59 6.60 -31.18
N LEU A 21 0.43 5.96 -32.35
CA LEU A 21 -0.87 5.89 -33.03
C LEU A 21 -1.93 5.19 -32.18
N MET A 22 -1.57 4.08 -31.51
CA MET A 22 -2.52 3.22 -30.80
C MET A 22 -2.80 3.67 -29.35
N SER A 23 -1.76 4.02 -28.59
CA SER A 23 -1.83 4.20 -27.14
C SER A 23 -1.61 5.64 -26.66
N GLY A 24 -1.08 6.53 -27.52
CA GLY A 24 -0.75 7.90 -27.09
C GLY A 24 0.29 7.93 -25.97
N GLN A 25 1.31 7.06 -26.04
CA GLN A 25 2.35 6.98 -25.03
C GLN A 25 3.72 6.70 -25.67
N ILE A 26 4.77 7.15 -25.00
CA ILE A 26 6.16 6.78 -25.29
C ILE A 26 6.73 6.06 -24.07
N THR A 27 7.56 5.05 -24.30
CA THR A 27 8.14 4.20 -23.24
C THR A 27 9.67 4.29 -23.26
N PRO A 28 10.28 5.37 -22.72
CA PRO A 28 11.74 5.55 -22.72
C PRO A 28 12.50 4.38 -22.07
N VAL A 29 11.92 3.82 -21.00
CA VAL A 29 12.50 2.70 -20.25
C VAL A 29 12.60 1.42 -21.09
N ALA A 30 11.82 1.28 -22.16
CA ALA A 30 11.83 0.11 -23.04
C ALA A 30 13.22 -0.19 -23.61
N LEU A 31 14.06 0.83 -23.86
CA LEU A 31 15.41 0.62 -24.36
C LEU A 31 16.28 -0.18 -23.37
N ILE A 32 16.23 0.21 -22.09
CA ILE A 32 17.00 -0.45 -21.02
C ILE A 32 16.40 -1.82 -20.73
N ALA A 33 15.07 -1.91 -20.63
CA ALA A 33 14.37 -3.17 -20.39
C ALA A 33 14.68 -4.20 -21.48
N ASN A 34 14.63 -3.81 -22.77
CA ASN A 34 14.94 -4.70 -23.89
C ASN A 34 16.42 -5.14 -23.89
N LEU A 35 17.34 -4.26 -23.49
CA LEU A 35 18.76 -4.64 -23.37
C LEU A 35 18.98 -5.69 -22.27
N LEU A 36 18.31 -5.55 -21.12
CA LEU A 36 18.40 -6.50 -20.01
C LEU A 36 17.66 -7.81 -20.29
N VAL A 37 16.57 -7.76 -21.06
CA VAL A 37 15.76 -8.91 -21.46
C VAL A 37 16.42 -9.72 -22.58
N ALA A 38 17.17 -9.08 -23.48
CA ALA A 38 17.72 -9.71 -24.68
C ALA A 38 18.43 -11.07 -24.46
N PRO A 39 19.26 -11.26 -23.42
CA PRO A 39 19.92 -12.56 -23.18
C PRO A 39 18.95 -13.70 -22.85
N ALA A 40 17.78 -13.39 -22.28
CA ALA A 40 16.80 -14.37 -21.85
C ALA A 40 15.77 -14.73 -22.94
N VAL A 41 15.57 -13.86 -23.95
CA VAL A 41 14.55 -14.06 -24.99
C VAL A 41 14.81 -15.31 -25.81
N ALA A 42 16.03 -15.49 -26.33
CA ALA A 42 16.35 -16.64 -27.17
C ALA A 42 16.24 -17.98 -26.40
N PRO A 43 16.82 -18.14 -25.19
CA PRO A 43 16.60 -19.32 -24.37
C PRO A 43 15.12 -19.59 -24.08
N ALA A 44 14.37 -18.57 -23.64
CA ALA A 44 12.94 -18.73 -23.35
C ALA A 44 12.16 -19.22 -24.58
N THR A 45 12.45 -18.64 -25.75
CA THR A 45 11.74 -18.94 -27.00
C THR A 45 12.08 -20.33 -27.52
N LEU A 46 13.37 -20.66 -27.64
CA LEU A 46 13.82 -21.95 -28.19
C LEU A 46 13.42 -23.12 -27.29
N LEU A 47 13.64 -22.99 -25.98
CA LEU A 47 13.27 -24.03 -25.02
C LEU A 47 11.75 -24.15 -24.89
N GLY A 48 11.02 -23.03 -24.92
CA GLY A 48 9.55 -23.01 -24.89
C GLY A 48 8.92 -23.69 -26.10
N PHE A 49 9.37 -23.36 -27.32
CA PHE A 49 8.90 -24.03 -28.53
C PHE A 49 9.32 -25.50 -28.57
N GLY A 50 10.55 -25.82 -28.16
CA GLY A 50 11.01 -27.21 -28.03
C GLY A 50 10.13 -28.01 -27.07
N ALA A 51 9.82 -27.46 -25.90
CA ALA A 51 8.91 -28.06 -24.95
C ALA A 51 7.51 -28.28 -25.54
N ALA A 52 6.96 -27.29 -26.26
CA ALA A 52 5.64 -27.40 -26.88
C ALA A 52 5.57 -28.50 -27.94
N LEU A 53 6.63 -28.69 -28.73
CA LEU A 53 6.71 -29.75 -29.74
C LEU A 53 6.91 -31.14 -29.13
N VAL A 54 7.66 -31.23 -28.03
CA VAL A 54 7.95 -32.51 -27.36
C VAL A 54 6.82 -32.96 -26.43
N ALA A 55 6.06 -32.01 -25.86
CA ALA A 55 5.03 -32.30 -24.87
C ALA A 55 3.99 -33.36 -25.30
N PRO A 56 3.50 -33.40 -26.56
CA PRO A 56 2.57 -34.45 -27.00
C PRO A 56 3.19 -35.85 -27.07
N ILE A 57 4.51 -35.94 -27.19
CA ILE A 57 5.26 -37.20 -27.35
C ILE A 57 5.73 -37.71 -25.99
N SER A 58 6.33 -36.82 -25.19
CA SER A 58 6.85 -37.15 -23.85
C SER A 58 6.75 -35.94 -22.91
N PRO A 59 5.78 -35.95 -21.98
CA PRO A 59 5.63 -34.89 -20.99
C PRO A 59 6.86 -34.72 -20.08
N ASP A 60 7.54 -35.83 -19.75
CA ASP A 60 8.70 -35.78 -18.85
C ASP A 60 9.92 -35.12 -19.52
N VAL A 61 10.15 -35.39 -20.80
CA VAL A 61 11.22 -34.70 -21.56
C VAL A 61 10.86 -33.24 -21.78
N ALA A 62 9.59 -32.92 -22.02
CA ALA A 62 9.15 -31.53 -22.11
C ALA A 62 9.39 -30.76 -20.80
N ARG A 63 9.19 -31.37 -19.63
CA ARG A 63 9.50 -30.75 -18.33
C ARG A 63 10.97 -30.34 -18.21
N LEU A 64 11.90 -31.15 -18.70
CA LEU A 64 13.33 -30.83 -18.69
C LEU A 64 13.67 -29.58 -19.53
N LEU A 65 12.87 -29.29 -20.56
CA LEU A 65 13.00 -28.06 -21.38
C LEU A 65 12.29 -26.87 -20.73
N VAL A 66 11.13 -27.10 -20.09
CA VAL A 66 10.33 -26.05 -19.44
C VAL A 66 11.05 -25.44 -18.24
N ILE A 67 11.77 -26.22 -17.43
CA ILE A 67 12.46 -25.70 -16.24
C ILE A 67 13.46 -24.57 -16.59
N PRO A 68 14.44 -24.75 -17.48
CA PRO A 68 15.34 -23.67 -17.89
C PRO A 68 14.62 -22.55 -18.66
N ALA A 69 13.58 -22.86 -19.45
CA ALA A 69 12.74 -21.84 -20.07
C ALA A 69 12.05 -20.95 -19.01
N GLY A 70 11.59 -21.56 -17.91
CA GLY A 70 10.94 -20.89 -16.78
C GLY A 70 11.87 -19.91 -16.08
N TYR A 71 13.15 -20.23 -15.92
CA TYR A 71 14.13 -19.26 -15.39
C TYR A 71 14.33 -18.08 -16.33
N ALA A 72 14.41 -18.32 -17.64
CA ALA A 72 14.54 -17.26 -18.63
C ALA A 72 13.29 -16.36 -18.65
N VAL A 73 12.09 -16.94 -18.63
CA VAL A 73 10.83 -16.18 -18.53
C VAL A 73 10.73 -15.43 -17.20
N GLY A 74 11.14 -16.05 -16.09
CA GLY A 74 11.18 -15.43 -14.77
C GLY A 74 12.08 -14.20 -14.74
N TRP A 75 13.25 -14.25 -15.40
CA TRP A 75 14.11 -13.08 -15.58
C TRP A 75 13.40 -11.95 -16.35
N ILE A 76 12.70 -12.29 -17.45
CA ILE A 76 11.96 -11.30 -18.24
C ILE A 76 10.88 -10.63 -17.39
N ILE A 77 10.12 -11.41 -16.61
CA ILE A 77 9.08 -10.90 -15.71
C ILE A 77 9.69 -10.00 -14.62
N MET A 78 10.82 -10.39 -14.05
CA MET A 78 11.52 -9.58 -13.04
C MET A 78 11.96 -8.22 -13.61
N VAL A 79 12.58 -8.22 -14.79
CA VAL A 79 12.99 -6.97 -15.46
C VAL A 79 11.78 -6.11 -15.81
N ALA A 80 10.68 -6.70 -16.29
CA ALA A 80 9.45 -5.98 -16.60
C ALA A 80 8.81 -5.36 -15.35
N GLY A 81 8.73 -6.10 -14.24
CA GLY A 81 8.21 -5.61 -12.97
C GLY A 81 9.04 -4.47 -12.40
N TRP A 82 10.37 -4.56 -12.48
CA TRP A 82 11.27 -3.47 -12.12
C TRP A 82 11.07 -2.24 -13.01
N ALA A 83 11.01 -2.43 -14.34
CA ALA A 83 10.91 -1.34 -15.31
C ALA A 83 9.62 -0.50 -15.17
N VAL A 84 8.50 -1.13 -14.81
CA VAL A 84 7.20 -0.45 -14.63
C VAL A 84 7.22 0.54 -13.45
N ASN A 85 8.05 0.30 -12.44
CA ASN A 85 8.16 1.15 -11.26
C ASN A 85 9.12 2.34 -11.45
N LEU A 86 9.84 2.39 -12.57
CA LEU A 86 10.74 3.51 -12.85
C LEU A 86 9.96 4.78 -13.23
N PRO A 87 10.42 5.96 -12.81
CA PRO A 87 9.81 7.20 -13.28
C PRO A 87 9.97 7.30 -14.79
N PHE A 88 8.93 7.81 -15.45
CA PHE A 88 8.85 7.88 -16.90
C PHE A 88 8.93 6.50 -17.59
N ALA A 89 8.54 5.41 -16.89
CA ALA A 89 8.28 4.12 -17.53
C ALA A 89 7.38 4.32 -18.76
N THR A 90 6.29 5.07 -18.60
CA THR A 90 5.48 5.60 -19.68
C THR A 90 5.35 7.12 -19.55
N VAL A 91 5.40 7.81 -20.69
CA VAL A 91 5.20 9.25 -20.81
C VAL A 91 3.97 9.47 -21.69
N PRO A 92 2.94 10.18 -21.21
CA PRO A 92 1.79 10.55 -22.03
C PRO A 92 2.23 11.32 -23.27
N TRP A 93 1.63 11.00 -24.42
CA TRP A 93 1.93 11.61 -25.70
C TRP A 93 0.63 11.80 -26.50
N PRO A 94 0.52 12.81 -27.38
CA PRO A 94 -0.65 12.92 -28.25
C PRO A 94 -0.83 11.64 -29.08
N SER A 95 -2.04 11.10 -29.18
CA SER A 95 -2.32 9.94 -30.03
C SER A 95 -2.61 10.33 -31.48
N GLY A 96 -2.70 9.34 -32.38
CA GLY A 96 -3.05 9.56 -33.78
C GLY A 96 -1.97 10.28 -34.60
N LEU A 97 -2.36 10.82 -35.77
CA LEU A 97 -1.43 11.43 -36.73
C LEU A 97 -0.72 12.66 -36.17
N ALA A 98 -1.38 13.43 -35.30
CA ALA A 98 -0.77 14.57 -34.60
C ALA A 98 0.40 14.11 -33.71
N GLY A 99 0.23 12.99 -33.00
CA GLY A 99 1.28 12.35 -32.21
C GLY A 99 2.49 11.94 -33.03
N VAL A 100 2.25 11.31 -34.19
CA VAL A 100 3.32 10.90 -35.12
C VAL A 100 4.03 12.11 -35.71
N GLY A 101 3.29 13.16 -36.08
CA GLY A 101 3.88 14.42 -36.56
C GLY A 101 4.78 15.07 -35.52
N LEU A 102 4.33 15.11 -34.25
CA LEU A 102 5.14 15.61 -33.14
C LEU A 102 6.39 14.74 -32.92
N LEU A 103 6.25 13.41 -32.98
CA LEU A 103 7.39 12.48 -32.87
C LEU A 103 8.42 12.74 -33.98
N ALA A 104 7.98 12.86 -35.23
CA ALA A 104 8.86 13.18 -36.36
C ALA A 104 9.58 14.52 -36.18
N LEU A 105 8.87 15.57 -35.71
CA LEU A 105 9.46 16.87 -35.40
C LEU A 105 10.51 16.76 -34.28
N THR A 106 10.21 16.02 -33.21
CA THR A 106 11.19 15.82 -32.12
C THR A 106 12.44 15.08 -32.60
N LEU A 107 12.31 14.07 -33.46
CA LEU A 107 13.45 13.39 -34.06
C LEU A 107 14.25 14.31 -35.00
N ALA A 108 13.56 15.12 -35.81
CA ALA A 108 14.19 16.08 -36.72
C ALA A 108 15.01 17.14 -35.97
N ILE A 109 14.60 17.52 -34.76
CA ILE A 109 15.34 18.43 -33.87
C ILE A 109 16.46 17.67 -33.12
N ALA A 110 16.18 16.47 -32.61
CA ALA A 110 17.12 15.71 -31.78
C ALA A 110 18.33 15.20 -32.56
N ILE A 111 18.15 14.70 -33.78
CA ILE A 111 19.23 14.15 -34.62
C ILE A 111 20.39 15.15 -34.85
N PRO A 112 20.15 16.39 -35.30
CA PRO A 112 21.23 17.36 -35.50
C PRO A 112 21.90 17.78 -34.17
N ILE A 113 21.15 17.88 -33.08
CA ILE A 113 21.68 18.16 -31.73
C ILE A 113 22.62 17.03 -31.29
N LEU A 114 22.19 15.77 -31.45
CA LEU A 114 22.96 14.58 -31.06
C LEU A 114 24.17 14.31 -31.97
N ARG A 115 24.17 14.83 -33.20
CA ARG A 115 25.31 14.72 -34.14
C ARG A 115 26.47 15.64 -33.78
N ARG A 116 26.21 16.82 -33.18
CA ARG A 116 27.27 17.75 -32.80
C ARG A 116 27.78 17.46 -31.40
N ARG A 117 29.08 17.16 -31.24
CA ARG A 117 29.67 16.73 -29.95
C ARG A 117 29.33 17.66 -28.78
N ALA A 118 29.44 18.98 -28.96
CA ALA A 118 29.13 19.96 -27.91
C ALA A 118 27.65 19.99 -27.51
N TRP A 119 26.74 19.91 -28.48
CA TRP A 119 25.29 19.91 -28.24
C TRP A 119 24.81 18.59 -27.66
N ARG A 120 25.39 17.45 -28.10
CA ARG A 120 25.16 16.13 -27.51
C ARG A 120 25.54 16.11 -26.03
N THR A 121 26.70 16.66 -25.66
CA THR A 121 27.11 16.71 -24.25
C THR A 121 26.15 17.56 -23.43
N ILE A 122 25.72 18.72 -23.93
CA ILE A 122 24.75 19.59 -23.24
C ILE A 122 23.39 18.91 -23.09
N ALA A 123 22.90 18.25 -24.15
CA ALA A 123 21.61 17.57 -24.13
C ALA A 123 21.60 16.38 -23.15
N LEU A 124 22.66 15.58 -23.12
CA LEU A 124 22.78 14.45 -22.20
C LEU A 124 22.94 14.90 -20.75
N THR A 125 23.72 15.97 -20.49
CA THR A 125 23.84 16.51 -19.13
C THR A 125 22.53 17.14 -18.65
N ALA A 126 21.81 17.86 -19.51
CA ALA A 126 20.51 18.42 -19.18
C ALA A 126 19.46 17.33 -18.93
N ALA A 127 19.42 16.28 -19.76
CA ALA A 127 18.53 15.13 -19.57
C ALA A 127 18.86 14.37 -18.28
N GLY A 128 20.15 14.14 -18.01
CA GLY A 128 20.62 13.54 -16.76
C GLY A 128 20.26 14.38 -15.53
N ALA A 129 20.46 15.70 -15.60
CA ALA A 129 20.10 16.61 -14.52
C ALA A 129 18.58 16.66 -14.29
N ALA A 130 17.77 16.66 -15.35
CA ALA A 130 16.31 16.60 -15.25
C ALA A 130 15.84 15.26 -14.65
N LEU A 131 16.48 14.15 -15.03
CA LEU A 131 16.19 12.83 -14.46
C LEU A 131 16.54 12.79 -12.97
N VAL A 132 17.71 13.30 -12.58
CA VAL A 132 18.12 13.41 -11.17
C VAL A 132 17.17 14.34 -10.42
N ALA A 133 16.77 15.48 -11.00
CA ALA A 133 15.81 16.38 -10.40
C ALA A 133 14.46 15.67 -10.17
N VAL A 134 13.98 14.87 -11.11
CA VAL A 134 12.72 14.14 -10.92
C VAL A 134 12.87 13.01 -9.90
N LEU A 135 13.98 12.28 -9.90
CA LEU A 135 14.23 11.19 -8.96
C LEU A 135 14.46 11.67 -7.53
N VAL A 136 15.12 12.82 -7.35
CA VAL A 136 15.55 13.32 -6.04
C VAL A 136 14.61 14.42 -5.56
N VAL A 137 14.27 15.41 -6.39
CA VAL A 137 13.50 16.59 -5.97
C VAL A 137 12.01 16.28 -5.90
N ARG A 138 11.44 15.48 -6.82
CA ARG A 138 10.00 15.17 -6.79
C ARG A 138 9.53 14.49 -5.50
N PRO A 139 10.20 13.44 -4.95
CA PRO A 139 9.78 12.86 -3.67
C PRO A 139 9.98 13.80 -2.49
N ILE A 140 10.93 14.76 -2.57
CA ILE A 140 11.16 15.77 -1.52
C ILE A 140 10.14 16.91 -1.60
N ALA A 141 9.72 17.31 -2.81
CA ALA A 141 8.86 18.45 -3.06
C ALA A 141 7.37 18.12 -3.12
N ALA A 142 7.01 16.86 -3.35
CA ALA A 142 5.62 16.43 -3.32
C ALA A 142 5.13 16.42 -1.85
N PRO A 143 4.06 17.17 -1.50
CA PRO A 143 3.54 17.15 -0.15
C PRO A 143 3.02 15.75 0.19
N TRP A 144 3.46 15.21 1.32
CA TRP A 144 2.91 14.01 1.92
C TRP A 144 2.03 14.38 3.12
N PRO A 145 0.89 13.69 3.31
CA PRO A 145 0.22 12.84 2.33
C PRO A 145 -0.32 13.65 1.14
N PRO A 146 -0.72 13.00 0.03
CA PRO A 146 -1.31 13.69 -1.11
C PRO A 146 -2.49 14.57 -0.68
N ARG A 147 -2.70 15.69 -1.39
CA ARG A 147 -3.86 16.56 -1.14
C ARG A 147 -5.15 15.75 -1.26
N GLY A 148 -6.07 15.97 -0.32
CA GLY A 148 -7.33 15.23 -0.27
C GLY A 148 -7.22 13.79 0.24
N TRP A 149 -6.16 13.47 0.99
CA TRP A 149 -6.08 12.21 1.73
C TRP A 149 -7.26 12.03 2.67
N LEU A 150 -7.66 10.77 2.86
CA LEU A 150 -8.81 10.36 3.65
C LEU A 150 -8.36 9.54 4.87
N MET A 151 -7.34 8.71 4.69
CA MET A 151 -6.71 7.94 5.75
C MET A 151 -5.21 7.80 5.47
N VAL A 152 -4.39 7.76 6.52
CA VAL A 152 -2.98 7.36 6.47
C VAL A 152 -2.80 6.22 7.46
N MET A 153 -2.16 5.14 7.02
CA MET A 153 -1.62 4.09 7.88
C MET A 153 -0.11 4.30 7.98
N CYS A 154 0.35 4.67 9.16
CA CYS A 154 1.74 4.98 9.44
C CYS A 154 2.58 3.70 9.48
N ASP A 155 3.80 3.76 8.96
CA ASP A 155 4.80 2.74 9.28
C ASP A 155 5.33 2.97 10.70
N VAL A 156 4.69 2.28 11.65
CA VAL A 156 5.03 2.30 13.09
C VAL A 156 5.88 1.09 13.52
N GLY A 157 6.38 0.30 12.57
CA GLY A 157 6.95 -1.01 12.84
C GLY A 157 5.87 -2.08 13.00
N GLN A 158 6.09 -3.04 13.91
CA GLN A 158 5.09 -4.05 14.22
C GLN A 158 4.02 -3.46 15.14
N GLY A 159 2.85 -3.16 14.58
CA GLY A 159 1.73 -2.55 15.29
C GLY A 159 0.84 -1.71 14.37
N ASP A 160 -0.16 -1.05 14.94
CA ASP A 160 -1.09 -0.20 14.22
C ASP A 160 -0.96 1.27 14.62
N GLY A 161 -0.89 2.15 13.63
CA GLY A 161 -1.05 3.59 13.81
C GLY A 161 -1.74 4.18 12.58
N LEU A 162 -3.00 4.56 12.72
CA LEU A 162 -3.79 5.09 11.61
C LEU A 162 -4.31 6.49 11.93
N ILE A 163 -4.50 7.28 10.89
CA ILE A 163 -4.98 8.66 10.96
C ILE A 163 -6.09 8.81 9.92
N LEU A 164 -7.29 9.21 10.34
CA LEU A 164 -8.40 9.55 9.46
C LEU A 164 -8.50 11.07 9.34
N ALA A 165 -8.70 11.58 8.13
CA ALA A 165 -8.82 13.02 7.89
C ALA A 165 -10.04 13.58 8.63
N ALA A 166 -9.83 14.61 9.46
CA ALA A 166 -10.86 15.28 10.25
C ALA A 166 -11.02 16.77 9.92
N GLY A 167 -10.29 17.27 8.91
CA GLY A 167 -10.21 18.67 8.51
C GLY A 167 -8.76 19.17 8.48
N PRO A 168 -8.52 20.45 8.11
CA PRO A 168 -7.18 21.01 8.05
C PRO A 168 -6.48 20.96 9.41
N GLY A 169 -5.30 20.31 9.48
CA GLY A 169 -4.54 20.17 10.73
C GLY A 169 -5.13 19.18 11.75
N ARG A 170 -6.23 18.50 11.40
CA ARG A 170 -7.00 17.64 12.31
C ARG A 170 -7.05 16.20 11.82
N GLY A 171 -6.89 15.24 12.72
CA GLY A 171 -7.03 13.82 12.40
C GLY A 171 -7.61 12.99 13.55
N VAL A 172 -8.53 12.07 13.24
CA VAL A 172 -8.91 11.02 14.20
C VAL A 172 -7.81 9.97 14.16
N VAL A 173 -7.24 9.65 15.32
CA VAL A 173 -6.17 8.65 15.41
C VAL A 173 -6.78 7.32 15.85
N VAL A 174 -6.40 6.23 15.20
CA VAL A 174 -6.80 4.87 15.56
C VAL A 174 -5.52 4.09 15.80
N ASP A 175 -5.32 3.70 17.06
CA ASP A 175 -4.08 3.16 17.61
C ASP A 175 -2.85 4.05 17.40
N THR A 176 -1.76 3.70 18.06
CA THR A 176 -0.60 4.57 18.23
C THR A 176 0.74 3.88 17.99
N GLY A 177 0.73 2.59 17.68
CA GLY A 177 1.92 1.78 17.48
C GLY A 177 2.68 1.51 18.78
N PRO A 178 3.82 0.80 18.69
CA PRO A 178 4.69 0.52 19.84
C PRO A 178 5.62 1.69 20.21
N ASP A 179 5.95 2.57 19.27
CA ASP A 179 7.00 3.61 19.47
C ASP A 179 6.42 5.04 19.42
N PRO A 180 6.49 5.81 20.53
CA PRO A 180 5.98 7.18 20.58
C PRO A 180 6.75 8.16 19.69
N VAL A 181 8.03 7.94 19.43
CA VAL A 181 8.84 8.78 18.54
C VAL A 181 8.42 8.57 17.10
N VAL A 182 8.17 7.33 16.69
CA VAL A 182 7.72 7.00 15.34
C VAL A 182 6.32 7.55 15.08
N MET A 183 5.39 7.35 16.03
CA MET A 183 4.03 7.88 15.91
C MET A 183 3.98 9.41 15.86
N ASP A 184 4.75 10.09 16.74
CA ASP A 184 4.88 11.56 16.68
C ASP A 184 5.42 12.04 15.32
N ARG A 185 6.43 11.34 14.79
CA ARG A 185 7.02 11.65 13.48
C ARG A 185 5.99 11.49 12.37
N CYS A 186 5.18 10.44 12.38
CA CYS A 186 4.12 10.25 11.40
C CYS A 186 3.09 11.39 11.47
N LEU A 187 2.58 11.70 12.66
CA LEU A 187 1.60 12.78 12.85
C LEU A 187 2.13 14.14 12.41
N ARG A 188 3.40 14.48 12.70
CA ARG A 188 4.04 15.71 12.20
C ARG A 188 4.18 15.71 10.68
N ARG A 189 4.54 14.56 10.09
CA ARG A 189 4.67 14.40 8.64
C ARG A 189 3.33 14.59 7.93
N VAL A 190 2.24 14.08 8.52
CA VAL A 190 0.88 14.26 8.03
C VAL A 190 0.33 15.67 8.30
N GLY A 191 0.93 16.40 9.24
CA GLY A 191 0.52 17.75 9.64
C GLY A 191 -0.72 17.75 10.54
N VAL A 192 -0.83 16.78 11.45
CA VAL A 192 -1.91 16.71 12.45
C VAL A 192 -1.43 17.30 13.77
N ASP A 193 -2.08 18.37 14.21
CA ASP A 193 -1.85 19.06 15.48
C ASP A 193 -3.02 18.93 16.47
N ASP A 194 -4.21 18.59 15.96
CA ASP A 194 -5.43 18.37 16.73
C ASP A 194 -6.02 16.99 16.48
N VAL A 195 -6.21 16.24 17.55
CA VAL A 195 -6.79 14.90 17.54
C VAL A 195 -8.14 14.97 18.26
N PRO A 196 -9.25 15.28 17.57
CA PRO A 196 -10.55 15.40 18.21
C PRO A 196 -11.02 14.10 18.87
N LEU A 197 -10.60 12.95 18.33
CA LEU A 197 -10.88 11.63 18.87
C LEU A 197 -9.65 10.74 18.64
N LEU A 198 -9.22 10.07 19.71
CA LEU A 198 -8.28 8.96 19.66
C LEU A 198 -9.04 7.68 20.00
N ILE A 199 -8.86 6.63 19.20
CA ILE A 199 -9.48 5.32 19.41
C ILE A 199 -8.35 4.32 19.64
N LEU A 200 -8.32 3.69 20.81
CA LEU A 200 -7.40 2.59 21.12
C LEU A 200 -8.20 1.29 21.05
N THR A 201 -7.91 0.49 20.02
CA THR A 201 -8.71 -0.68 19.67
C THR A 201 -8.66 -1.74 20.77
N HIS A 202 -7.48 -2.00 21.33
CA HIS A 202 -7.27 -2.91 22.45
C HIS A 202 -5.91 -2.61 23.14
N PRO A 203 -5.66 -3.09 24.37
CA PRO A 203 -4.52 -2.65 25.20
C PRO A 203 -3.16 -3.33 24.93
N HIS A 204 -2.94 -3.95 23.77
CA HIS A 204 -1.61 -4.48 23.44
C HIS A 204 -0.60 -3.37 23.10
N ALA A 205 0.67 -3.63 23.43
CA ALA A 205 1.75 -2.64 23.39
C ALA A 205 1.94 -2.03 21.99
N ASP A 206 1.84 -2.86 20.96
CA ASP A 206 1.88 -2.52 19.54
C ASP A 206 0.71 -1.67 19.03
N HIS A 207 -0.27 -1.39 19.90
CA HIS A 207 -1.38 -0.47 19.64
C HIS A 207 -1.34 0.77 20.54
N VAL A 208 -0.85 0.67 21.78
CA VAL A 208 -1.04 1.74 22.79
C VAL A 208 0.23 2.42 23.30
N ASP A 209 1.41 1.80 23.16
CA ASP A 209 2.63 2.32 23.77
C ASP A 209 3.14 3.61 23.10
N GLY A 210 2.72 3.88 21.88
CA GLY A 210 2.97 5.13 21.17
C GLY A 210 2.12 6.33 21.61
N LEU A 211 1.16 6.15 22.53
CA LEU A 211 0.30 7.21 23.05
C LEU A 211 1.05 8.48 23.51
N PRO A 212 2.21 8.41 24.20
CA PRO A 212 2.99 9.61 24.53
C PRO A 212 3.41 10.44 23.32
N GLY A 213 3.56 9.81 22.15
CA GLY A 213 3.83 10.46 20.87
C GLY A 213 2.65 11.29 20.37
N VAL A 214 1.44 10.70 20.38
CA VAL A 214 0.20 11.41 20.03
C VAL A 214 -0.03 12.59 20.96
N LEU A 215 0.20 12.39 22.25
CA LEU A 215 0.02 13.38 23.29
C LEU A 215 1.08 14.51 23.28
N ARG A 216 2.16 14.39 22.51
CA ARG A 216 3.25 15.37 22.47
C ARG A 216 2.85 16.57 21.61
N ASN A 217 2.74 17.75 22.24
CA ASN A 217 2.45 19.03 21.57
C ASN A 217 1.17 19.05 20.73
N ARG A 218 0.19 18.18 21.03
CA ARG A 218 -1.09 18.11 20.33
C ARG A 218 -2.25 18.22 21.29
N ARG A 219 -3.37 18.76 20.80
CA ARG A 219 -4.64 18.73 21.53
C ARG A 219 -5.31 17.38 21.27
N VAL A 220 -5.73 16.70 22.34
CA VAL A 220 -6.55 15.48 22.25
C VAL A 220 -7.90 15.74 22.90
N GLY A 221 -8.98 15.59 22.14
CA GLY A 221 -10.34 15.93 22.57
C GLY A 221 -10.98 14.89 23.48
N ALA A 222 -10.98 13.62 23.05
CA ALA A 222 -11.47 12.47 23.82
C ALA A 222 -10.77 11.19 23.37
N VAL A 223 -10.76 10.18 24.24
CA VAL A 223 -10.24 8.84 23.95
C VAL A 223 -11.34 7.80 24.11
N VAL A 224 -11.53 6.98 23.08
CA VAL A 224 -12.31 5.75 23.13
C VAL A 224 -11.36 4.58 23.32
N VAL A 225 -11.66 3.72 24.29
CA VAL A 225 -10.92 2.48 24.56
C VAL A 225 -11.84 1.27 24.47
N SER A 226 -11.26 0.09 24.27
CA SER A 226 -11.98 -1.18 24.42
C SER A 226 -12.64 -1.31 25.80
N PRO A 227 -13.82 -1.96 25.90
CA PRO A 227 -14.42 -2.30 27.19
C PRO A 227 -13.58 -3.30 28.01
N GLN A 228 -12.71 -4.08 27.36
CA GLN A 228 -11.86 -5.07 28.02
C GLN A 228 -10.65 -4.38 28.68
N ARG A 229 -10.93 -3.72 29.80
CA ARG A 229 -10.00 -2.91 30.61
C ARG A 229 -9.29 -3.70 31.71
N THR A 230 -9.86 -4.83 32.10
CA THR A 230 -9.58 -5.51 33.36
C THR A 230 -8.35 -6.41 33.27
N GLY A 231 -7.20 -5.91 33.76
CA GLY A 231 -6.09 -6.76 34.22
C GLY A 231 -4.74 -6.58 33.53
N ALA A 232 -4.67 -5.96 32.35
CA ALA A 232 -3.40 -5.66 31.71
C ALA A 232 -2.75 -4.42 32.36
N ARG A 233 -1.48 -4.50 32.77
CA ARG A 233 -0.68 -3.34 33.21
C ARG A 233 -0.80 -2.14 32.24
N SER A 234 -1.06 -2.42 30.97
CA SER A 234 -1.31 -1.47 29.89
C SER A 234 -2.52 -0.55 30.12
N GLY A 235 -3.67 -1.07 30.54
CA GLY A 235 -4.88 -0.25 30.73
C GLY A 235 -4.72 0.82 31.83
N ALA A 236 -4.10 0.44 32.95
CA ALA A 236 -3.94 1.32 34.09
C ALA A 236 -3.03 2.53 33.78
N TRP A 237 -1.95 2.34 33.02
CA TRP A 237 -1.06 3.45 32.68
C TRP A 237 -1.70 4.42 31.69
N ILE A 238 -2.51 3.92 30.74
CA ILE A 238 -3.27 4.73 29.78
C ILE A 238 -4.21 5.65 30.55
N SER A 239 -5.08 5.10 31.39
CA SER A 239 -6.03 5.90 32.19
C SER A 239 -5.31 6.91 33.08
N ALA A 240 -4.18 6.53 33.70
CA ALA A 240 -3.36 7.48 34.48
C ALA A 240 -2.76 8.60 33.60
N ALA A 241 -2.29 8.30 32.40
CA ALA A 241 -1.75 9.28 31.47
C ALA A 241 -2.82 10.27 30.99
N LEU A 242 -4.02 9.78 30.68
CA LEU A 242 -5.16 10.60 30.26
C LEU A 242 -5.71 11.46 31.40
N ALA A 243 -5.87 10.88 32.59
CA ALA A 243 -6.34 11.59 33.79
C ALA A 243 -5.43 12.76 34.17
N ARG A 244 -4.10 12.57 34.14
CA ARG A 244 -3.12 13.66 34.40
C ARG A 244 -3.28 14.85 33.45
N ARG A 245 -3.78 14.61 32.24
CA ARG A 245 -4.01 15.63 31.20
C ARG A 245 -5.48 16.07 31.10
N ARG A 246 -6.36 15.53 31.96
CA ARG A 246 -7.81 15.79 31.96
C ARG A 246 -8.47 15.50 30.60
N ILE A 247 -8.00 14.45 29.92
CA ILE A 247 -8.58 14.02 28.65
C ILE A 247 -9.73 13.04 28.97
N PRO A 248 -10.96 13.29 28.49
CA PRO A 248 -12.08 12.36 28.66
C PRO A 248 -11.77 10.99 28.06
N GLU A 249 -11.93 9.94 28.86
CA GLU A 249 -11.77 8.54 28.45
C GLU A 249 -13.12 7.83 28.57
N GLY A 250 -13.54 7.08 27.55
CA GLY A 250 -14.78 6.32 27.55
C GLY A 250 -14.73 5.09 26.64
N THR A 251 -15.82 4.31 26.66
CA THR A 251 -16.07 3.24 25.70
C THR A 251 -17.14 3.71 24.70
N ALA A 252 -17.25 3.03 23.57
CA ALA A 252 -18.28 3.31 22.58
C ALA A 252 -19.06 2.04 22.24
N ALA A 253 -20.38 2.12 22.29
CA ALA A 253 -21.24 1.00 21.92
C ALA A 253 -21.32 0.82 20.40
N PRO A 254 -21.54 -0.41 19.89
CA PRO A 254 -21.88 -0.63 18.49
C PRO A 254 -23.03 0.29 18.03
N GLY A 255 -22.89 0.86 16.83
CA GLY A 255 -23.83 1.84 16.27
C GLY A 255 -23.50 3.29 16.62
N THR A 256 -22.56 3.56 17.53
CA THR A 256 -22.05 4.91 17.77
C THR A 256 -21.42 5.47 16.50
N ARG A 257 -21.75 6.72 16.16
CA ARG A 257 -21.26 7.39 14.94
C ARG A 257 -20.70 8.77 15.25
N TRP A 258 -19.60 9.10 14.59
CA TRP A 258 -19.06 10.46 14.56
C TRP A 258 -18.81 10.89 13.12
N ARG A 259 -18.88 12.20 12.89
CA ARG A 259 -18.48 12.81 11.62
C ARG A 259 -17.38 13.81 11.87
N PHE A 260 -16.24 13.61 11.21
CA PHE A 260 -15.08 14.48 11.27
C PHE A 260 -14.60 14.79 9.87
N GLY A 261 -14.73 16.04 9.42
CA GLY A 261 -14.39 16.43 8.06
C GLY A 261 -15.07 15.51 7.02
N PRO A 262 -14.31 14.88 6.10
CA PRO A 262 -14.87 13.96 5.11
C PRO A 262 -15.25 12.58 5.67
N SER A 263 -14.83 12.25 6.89
CA SER A 263 -14.90 10.90 7.44
C SER A 263 -16.11 10.72 8.35
N GLU A 264 -16.98 9.75 8.05
CA GLU A 264 -17.96 9.22 9.00
C GLU A 264 -17.41 7.93 9.61
N VAL A 265 -17.26 7.89 10.93
CA VAL A 265 -16.72 6.75 11.66
C VAL A 265 -17.85 6.11 12.47
N ALA A 266 -18.11 4.83 12.23
CA ALA A 266 -19.11 4.04 12.95
C ALA A 266 -18.45 2.87 13.70
N VAL A 267 -18.80 2.69 14.97
CA VAL A 267 -18.35 1.53 15.75
C VAL A 267 -19.23 0.33 15.43
N LEU A 268 -18.62 -0.79 15.07
CA LEU A 268 -19.31 -2.05 14.80
C LEU A 268 -19.18 -3.05 15.95
N ALA A 269 -18.04 -3.03 16.65
CA ALA A 269 -17.69 -3.96 17.73
C ALA A 269 -16.72 -3.28 18.71
N PRO A 270 -16.48 -3.88 19.89
CA PRO A 270 -17.09 -5.12 20.38
C PRO A 270 -18.52 -4.90 20.90
N ASP A 271 -19.37 -5.93 20.81
CA ASP A 271 -20.58 -5.98 21.63
C ASP A 271 -20.15 -6.28 23.07
N PRO A 272 -20.50 -5.45 24.08
CA PRO A 272 -20.18 -5.74 25.48
C PRO A 272 -20.60 -7.14 25.95
N ALA A 273 -21.69 -7.70 25.39
CA ALA A 273 -22.14 -9.06 25.71
C ALA A 273 -21.23 -10.16 25.14
N GLN A 274 -20.29 -9.81 24.27
CA GLN A 274 -19.36 -10.72 23.59
C GLN A 274 -17.89 -10.29 23.77
N ALA A 275 -17.60 -9.36 24.69
CA ALA A 275 -16.25 -8.87 24.93
C ALA A 275 -15.28 -9.93 25.50
N ASP A 276 -15.83 -11.04 26.02
CA ASP A 276 -15.08 -12.18 26.58
C ASP A 276 -14.85 -13.33 25.58
N MET A 277 -14.96 -13.08 24.27
CA MET A 277 -14.77 -14.11 23.23
C MET A 277 -13.33 -14.64 23.20
N ASN A 278 -13.13 -15.84 23.74
CA ASN A 278 -11.87 -16.58 23.64
C ASN A 278 -11.66 -17.19 22.25
N GLY A 279 -10.41 -17.27 21.82
CA GLY A 279 -9.96 -18.04 20.67
C GLY A 279 -8.70 -18.84 21.00
N GLN A 280 -7.95 -19.21 19.98
CA GLN A 280 -6.76 -20.05 20.15
C GLN A 280 -5.50 -19.21 20.47
N GLY A 281 -5.18 -19.07 21.76
CA GLY A 281 -3.91 -18.51 22.24
C GLY A 281 -4.07 -17.58 23.44
N GLU A 282 -2.97 -17.30 24.13
CA GLU A 282 -2.95 -16.26 25.16
C GLU A 282 -3.15 -14.89 24.52
N GLY A 283 -4.01 -14.05 25.08
CA GLY A 283 -4.32 -12.70 24.55
C GLY A 283 -5.44 -12.65 23.51
N SER A 284 -5.95 -13.80 23.02
CA SER A 284 -7.02 -13.85 22.01
C SER A 284 -8.31 -13.12 22.43
N MET A 285 -8.69 -13.17 23.72
CA MET A 285 -9.82 -12.36 24.23
C MET A 285 -9.60 -10.85 24.06
N ILE A 286 -8.38 -10.38 24.32
CA ILE A 286 -8.04 -8.97 24.24
C ILE A 286 -8.09 -8.51 22.79
N ASN A 287 -7.54 -9.33 21.88
CA ASN A 287 -7.62 -9.16 20.44
C ASN A 287 -9.07 -9.11 19.94
N ASN A 288 -9.91 -10.06 20.35
CA ASN A 288 -11.31 -10.16 19.97
C ASN A 288 -12.20 -9.06 20.56
N ALA A 289 -11.71 -8.37 21.61
CA ALA A 289 -12.33 -7.17 22.15
C ALA A 289 -11.89 -5.86 21.44
N SER A 290 -11.21 -5.97 20.29
CA SER A 290 -10.84 -4.82 19.47
C SER A 290 -12.03 -3.95 19.12
N VAL A 291 -11.89 -2.62 19.24
CA VAL A 291 -12.85 -1.67 18.69
C VAL A 291 -12.79 -1.72 17.16
N VAL A 292 -13.90 -2.11 16.53
CA VAL A 292 -14.00 -2.28 15.08
C VAL A 292 -14.70 -1.09 14.47
N LEU A 293 -14.11 -0.50 13.44
CA LEU A 293 -14.62 0.72 12.81
C LEU A 293 -14.99 0.49 11.35
N HIS A 294 -16.17 0.98 10.96
CA HIS A 294 -16.51 1.22 9.56
C HIS A 294 -16.37 2.71 9.28
N VAL A 295 -15.45 3.05 8.38
CA VAL A 295 -15.19 4.44 7.99
C VAL A 295 -15.77 4.67 6.60
N ARG A 296 -16.66 5.64 6.47
CA ARG A 296 -17.32 5.98 5.21
C ARG A 296 -16.88 7.34 4.70
N TRP A 297 -16.59 7.38 3.41
CA TRP A 297 -16.38 8.58 2.63
C TRP A 297 -17.35 8.58 1.43
N ARG A 298 -17.37 9.68 0.68
CA ARG A 298 -18.21 9.78 -0.53
C ARG A 298 -17.84 8.74 -1.60
N ALA A 299 -16.56 8.45 -1.75
CA ALA A 299 -16.02 7.57 -2.80
C ALA A 299 -15.96 6.07 -2.42
N GLY A 300 -16.28 5.72 -1.17
CA GLY A 300 -16.18 4.35 -0.69
C GLY A 300 -16.03 4.25 0.82
N SER A 301 -15.60 3.09 1.31
CA SER A 301 -15.46 2.84 2.74
C SER A 301 -14.26 1.96 3.11
N ALA A 302 -13.84 2.03 4.36
CA ALA A 302 -12.84 1.18 4.96
C ALA A 302 -13.38 0.42 6.18
N LEU A 303 -12.89 -0.79 6.40
CA LEU A 303 -13.05 -1.52 7.66
C LEU A 303 -11.71 -1.56 8.39
N LEU A 304 -11.70 -1.10 9.65
CA LEU A 304 -10.56 -1.16 10.55
C LEU A 304 -10.87 -2.17 11.65
N GLY A 305 -10.27 -3.36 11.53
CA GLY A 305 -10.59 -4.51 12.39
C GLY A 305 -9.74 -4.63 13.65
N GLY A 306 -8.78 -3.74 13.92
CA GLY A 306 -7.78 -3.97 14.98
C GLY A 306 -7.17 -5.36 14.81
N ASP A 307 -7.18 -6.16 15.89
CA ASP A 307 -6.56 -7.48 15.93
C ASP A 307 -7.56 -8.62 16.08
N LEU A 308 -8.81 -8.42 15.61
CA LEU A 308 -9.81 -9.49 15.59
C LEU A 308 -9.24 -10.80 15.05
N GLU A 309 -9.46 -11.89 15.79
CA GLU A 309 -9.16 -13.24 15.35
C GLU A 309 -10.40 -13.89 14.72
N THR A 310 -10.25 -15.12 14.26
CA THR A 310 -11.25 -15.84 13.46
C THR A 310 -12.63 -15.85 14.12
N GLU A 311 -12.71 -16.08 15.43
CA GLU A 311 -13.97 -16.21 16.17
C GLU A 311 -14.77 -14.90 16.17
N ALA A 312 -14.11 -13.77 16.41
CA ALA A 312 -14.78 -12.47 16.42
C ALA A 312 -15.09 -11.97 14.99
N GLN A 313 -14.28 -12.34 14.00
CA GLN A 313 -14.58 -12.12 12.59
C GLN A 313 -15.86 -12.89 12.18
N ASP A 314 -15.97 -14.16 12.55
CA ASP A 314 -17.15 -14.98 12.28
C ASP A 314 -18.38 -14.45 13.02
N ALA A 315 -18.25 -14.02 14.28
CA ALA A 315 -19.34 -13.40 15.02
C ALA A 315 -19.87 -12.13 14.32
N LEU A 316 -18.99 -11.30 13.77
CA LEU A 316 -19.37 -10.11 13.02
C LEU A 316 -20.05 -10.44 11.70
N LEU A 317 -19.54 -11.44 10.96
CA LEU A 317 -20.12 -11.90 9.70
C LEU A 317 -21.61 -12.24 9.84
N HIS A 318 -21.99 -12.91 10.93
CA HIS A 318 -23.38 -13.33 11.16
C HIS A 318 -24.32 -12.18 11.58
N ARG A 319 -23.75 -11.07 12.07
CA ARG A 319 -24.54 -9.96 12.64
C ARG A 319 -24.66 -8.77 11.69
N LEU A 320 -23.68 -8.57 10.81
CA LEU A 320 -23.55 -7.35 10.04
C LEU A 320 -23.19 -7.67 8.58
N ALA A 321 -24.03 -7.22 7.66
CA ALA A 321 -23.71 -7.19 6.23
C ALA A 321 -22.89 -5.92 5.93
N VAL A 322 -21.58 -5.96 6.18
CA VAL A 322 -20.68 -4.83 5.93
C VAL A 322 -19.84 -5.10 4.70
N GLN A 323 -19.82 -4.14 3.79
CA GLN A 323 -18.86 -4.08 2.69
C GLN A 323 -17.87 -2.95 2.94
N ALA A 324 -16.64 -3.14 2.48
CA ALA A 324 -15.59 -2.13 2.53
C ALA A 324 -14.71 -2.24 1.30
N ASP A 325 -14.33 -1.11 0.71
CA ASP A 325 -13.40 -1.05 -0.40
C ASP A 325 -11.95 -1.29 0.04
N ILE A 326 -11.65 -0.82 1.26
CA ILE A 326 -10.35 -0.89 1.91
C ILE A 326 -10.47 -1.70 3.20
N LEU A 327 -9.59 -2.66 3.40
CA LEU A 327 -9.49 -3.42 4.64
C LEU A 327 -8.16 -3.11 5.32
N LYS A 328 -8.15 -2.60 6.57
CA LYS A 328 -6.99 -2.84 7.45
C LYS A 328 -7.09 -4.29 7.89
N THR A 329 -6.15 -5.09 7.40
CA THR A 329 -6.15 -6.54 7.59
C THR A 329 -6.03 -6.82 9.09
N PRO A 330 -6.96 -7.58 9.70
CA PRO A 330 -6.92 -7.85 11.12
C PRO A 330 -5.59 -8.47 11.56
N HIS A 331 -5.12 -8.09 12.75
CA HIS A 331 -4.02 -8.75 13.44
C HIS A 331 -2.74 -8.81 12.62
N HIS A 332 -2.37 -7.69 12.00
CA HIS A 332 -1.18 -7.53 11.14
C HIS A 332 -1.07 -8.56 10.01
N GLY A 333 -2.19 -9.18 9.61
CA GLY A 333 -2.21 -10.26 8.63
C GLY A 333 -1.75 -11.61 9.19
N SER A 334 -1.94 -11.87 10.48
CA SER A 334 -1.72 -13.19 11.11
C SER A 334 -2.49 -14.30 10.39
N ASN A 335 -2.19 -15.57 10.71
CA ASN A 335 -2.91 -16.71 10.14
C ASN A 335 -4.33 -16.91 10.72
N ARG A 336 -4.79 -16.03 11.64
CA ARG A 336 -6.10 -16.04 12.29
C ARG A 336 -7.12 -15.23 11.49
N GLN A 337 -7.45 -15.69 10.28
CA GLN A 337 -8.39 -15.00 9.40
C GLN A 337 -9.58 -15.91 9.09
N SER A 338 -10.80 -15.36 9.12
CA SER A 338 -12.00 -16.03 8.60
C SER A 338 -12.11 -15.80 7.10
N PRO A 339 -11.99 -16.85 6.25
CA PRO A 339 -12.14 -16.68 4.80
C PRO A 339 -13.52 -16.19 4.39
N ALA A 340 -14.57 -16.60 5.12
CA ALA A 340 -15.94 -16.20 4.83
C ALA A 340 -16.17 -14.72 5.17
N PHE A 341 -15.63 -14.26 6.31
CA PHE A 341 -15.67 -12.86 6.69
C PHE A 341 -14.96 -11.99 5.64
N LEU A 342 -13.70 -12.31 5.32
CA LEU A 342 -12.94 -11.54 4.34
C LEU A 342 -13.59 -11.52 2.95
N ALA A 343 -14.18 -12.64 2.52
CA ALA A 343 -14.91 -12.71 1.27
C ALA A 343 -16.17 -11.81 1.27
N SER A 344 -16.89 -11.73 2.39
CA SER A 344 -18.11 -10.93 2.51
C SER A 344 -17.87 -9.42 2.37
N LEU A 345 -16.68 -8.94 2.73
CA LEU A 345 -16.33 -7.52 2.71
C LEU A 345 -16.20 -6.96 1.29
N GLY A 346 -15.78 -7.79 0.32
CA GLY A 346 -15.54 -7.36 -1.06
C GLY A 346 -14.39 -6.35 -1.22
N ALA A 347 -13.40 -6.39 -0.32
CA ALA A 347 -12.31 -5.42 -0.30
C ALA A 347 -11.44 -5.49 -1.57
N ARG A 348 -11.22 -4.34 -2.19
CA ARG A 348 -10.37 -4.19 -3.38
C ARG A 348 -8.92 -3.96 -3.01
N ALA A 349 -8.67 -3.35 -1.85
CA ALA A 349 -7.34 -3.18 -1.30
C ALA A 349 -7.29 -3.68 0.15
N ALA A 350 -6.25 -4.44 0.47
CA ALA A 350 -5.94 -4.89 1.81
C ALA A 350 -4.63 -4.24 2.26
N LEU A 351 -4.73 -3.46 3.33
CA LEU A 351 -3.63 -2.74 3.96
C LEU A 351 -3.17 -3.58 5.15
N ILE A 352 -1.87 -3.83 5.26
CA ILE A 352 -1.26 -4.59 6.34
C ILE A 352 -0.23 -3.69 7.03
N SER A 353 -0.52 -3.31 8.28
CA SER A 353 0.46 -2.65 9.15
C SER A 353 1.33 -3.72 9.78
N VAL A 354 2.61 -3.74 9.45
CA VAL A 354 3.59 -4.76 9.84
C VAL A 354 4.99 -4.18 9.78
N GLY A 355 5.87 -4.63 10.67
CA GLY A 355 7.29 -4.21 10.71
C GLY A 355 8.19 -5.07 9.82
N ALA A 356 9.22 -4.47 9.23
CA ALA A 356 10.22 -5.18 8.43
C ALA A 356 10.99 -6.24 9.23
N ASP A 357 11.25 -5.96 10.51
CA ASP A 357 11.95 -6.86 11.43
C ASP A 357 11.01 -7.63 12.37
N ASN A 358 9.76 -7.90 11.94
CA ASN A 358 8.80 -8.58 12.82
C ASN A 358 9.15 -10.07 13.02
N GLY A 359 9.21 -10.51 14.28
CA GLY A 359 9.47 -11.91 14.67
C GLY A 359 8.23 -12.80 14.75
N TYR A 360 7.03 -12.24 14.54
CA TYR A 360 5.75 -12.95 14.73
C TYR A 360 5.35 -13.83 13.53
N GLY A 361 6.10 -13.74 12.42
CA GLY A 361 5.76 -14.43 11.17
C GLY A 361 4.57 -13.79 10.45
N HIS A 362 4.38 -12.48 10.63
CA HIS A 362 3.33 -11.70 9.98
C HIS A 362 3.90 -10.92 8.78
N PRO A 363 3.09 -10.66 7.75
CA PRO A 363 1.83 -11.33 7.45
C PRO A 363 2.05 -12.80 7.11
N ALA A 364 1.13 -13.66 7.52
CA ALA A 364 1.20 -15.09 7.21
C ALA A 364 1.00 -15.33 5.72
N MET A 365 1.75 -16.29 5.15
CA MET A 365 1.64 -16.67 3.75
C MET A 365 0.23 -17.14 3.37
N SER A 366 -0.47 -17.82 4.28
CA SER A 366 -1.87 -18.22 4.11
C SER A 366 -2.80 -17.01 3.95
N THR A 367 -2.60 -15.96 4.72
CA THR A 367 -3.37 -14.72 4.66
C THR A 367 -3.09 -13.95 3.37
N LEU A 368 -1.83 -13.82 2.97
CA LEU A 368 -1.47 -13.23 1.68
C LEU A 368 -2.10 -13.98 0.50
N ALA A 369 -2.08 -15.32 0.53
CA ALA A 369 -2.69 -16.15 -0.50
C ALA A 369 -4.22 -16.01 -0.53
N LEU A 370 -4.86 -15.95 0.65
CA LEU A 370 -6.29 -15.74 0.79
C LEU A 370 -6.73 -14.38 0.21
N LEU A 371 -6.08 -13.28 0.60
CA LEU A 371 -6.39 -11.94 0.11
C LEU A 371 -6.24 -11.83 -1.41
N ARG A 372 -5.16 -12.39 -1.97
CA ARG A 372 -4.95 -12.43 -3.44
C ARG A 372 -6.02 -13.26 -4.14
N ARG A 373 -6.40 -14.42 -3.59
CA ARG A 373 -7.47 -15.27 -4.15
C ARG A 373 -8.82 -14.55 -4.15
N LEU A 374 -9.08 -13.70 -3.16
CA LEU A 374 -10.27 -12.86 -3.10
C LEU A 374 -10.20 -11.61 -4.00
N GLY A 375 -9.10 -11.43 -4.75
CA GLY A 375 -8.92 -10.32 -5.69
C GLY A 375 -8.48 -9.00 -5.08
N ALA A 376 -8.07 -8.99 -3.81
CA ALA A 376 -7.57 -7.78 -3.15
C ALA A 376 -6.10 -7.51 -3.51
N THR A 377 -5.80 -6.25 -3.84
CA THR A 377 -4.40 -5.79 -3.93
C THR A 377 -3.85 -5.57 -2.53
N VAL A 378 -2.72 -6.19 -2.21
CA VAL A 378 -2.10 -6.12 -0.88
C VAL A 378 -1.06 -5.02 -0.83
N TYR A 379 -1.15 -4.15 0.19
CA TYR A 379 -0.19 -3.09 0.50
C TYR A 379 0.35 -3.29 1.92
N ARG A 380 1.67 -3.19 2.11
CA ARG A 380 2.32 -3.43 3.40
C ARG A 380 3.23 -2.27 3.80
N THR A 381 3.21 -1.87 5.07
CA THR A 381 4.04 -0.77 5.58
C THR A 381 5.53 -1.11 5.57
N ASP A 382 5.90 -2.36 5.86
CA ASP A 382 7.30 -2.80 5.83
C ASP A 382 7.96 -2.72 4.45
N GLN A 383 7.17 -2.70 3.38
CA GLN A 383 7.66 -2.60 2.00
C GLN A 383 7.55 -1.18 1.45
N ALA A 384 6.52 -0.45 1.86
CA ALA A 384 6.09 0.78 1.19
C ALA A 384 6.07 2.01 2.12
N GLY A 385 6.53 1.88 3.37
CA GLY A 385 6.43 2.92 4.40
C GLY A 385 4.98 3.29 4.70
N ASP A 386 4.73 4.58 4.96
CA ASP A 386 3.37 5.07 5.20
C ASP A 386 2.48 4.83 3.95
N LEU A 387 1.23 4.43 4.19
CA LEU A 387 0.24 4.20 3.15
C LEU A 387 -0.90 5.21 3.29
N ALA A 388 -1.21 5.98 2.24
CA ALA A 388 -2.31 6.94 2.22
C ALA A 388 -3.45 6.43 1.33
N VAL A 389 -4.68 6.47 1.84
CA VAL A 389 -5.90 6.33 1.06
C VAL A 389 -6.37 7.70 0.60
N VAL A 390 -6.61 7.82 -0.70
CA VAL A 390 -7.04 9.06 -1.37
C VAL A 390 -8.24 8.78 -2.27
N GLU A 391 -9.01 9.83 -2.57
CA GLU A 391 -9.99 9.78 -3.65
C GLU A 391 -9.33 10.20 -4.97
N ARG A 392 -9.43 9.36 -6.01
CA ARG A 392 -9.05 9.68 -7.39
C ARG A 392 -10.18 9.30 -8.33
N GLU A 393 -10.66 10.27 -9.11
CA GLU A 393 -11.71 10.06 -10.12
C GLU A 393 -12.97 9.37 -9.54
N GLY A 394 -13.36 9.74 -8.31
CA GLY A 394 -14.52 9.18 -7.62
C GLY A 394 -14.34 7.77 -7.06
N ARG A 395 -13.13 7.22 -7.05
CA ARG A 395 -12.79 5.92 -6.45
C ARG A 395 -11.68 6.08 -5.41
N LEU A 396 -11.61 5.13 -4.48
CA LEU A 396 -10.50 5.05 -3.53
C LEU A 396 -9.25 4.47 -4.22
N ALA A 397 -8.09 5.03 -3.89
CA ALA A 397 -6.78 4.55 -4.30
C ALA A 397 -5.81 4.59 -3.11
N VAL A 398 -4.80 3.72 -3.13
CA VAL A 398 -3.74 3.66 -2.12
C VAL A 398 -2.45 4.20 -2.74
N VAL A 399 -1.75 5.08 -2.02
CA VAL A 399 -0.48 5.69 -2.41
C VAL A 399 0.54 5.42 -1.30
N SER A 400 1.77 5.07 -1.63
CA SER A 400 2.86 4.84 -0.68
C SER A 400 3.75 6.08 -0.52
N PHE A 401 4.33 6.24 0.67
CA PHE A 401 5.37 7.23 0.95
C PHE A 401 6.78 6.71 0.70
N GLY A 402 7.02 5.44 1.05
CA GLY A 402 8.30 4.76 0.85
C GLY A 402 8.61 4.45 -0.62
N PRO A 403 9.86 4.03 -0.91
CA PRO A 403 10.39 3.81 -2.25
C PRO A 403 9.66 2.74 -3.08
#